data_AF-A0A432FNW4-F1
#
_entry.id   AF-A0A432FNW4-F1
#
_cell.length_a   1.000
_cell.length_b   1.000
_cell.length_c   1.000
_cell.angle_alpha   90.00
_cell.angle_beta   90.00
_cell.angle_gamma   90.00
#
_symmetry.space_group_name_H-M   'P 1'
#
loop_
_entity.id
_entity.type
_entity.pdbx_description
1 polymer ?
#
loop_
_entity_poly.entity_id
_entity_poly.type
_entity_poly.pdbx_seq_one_letter_code
_entity_poly.pdbx_strand_id
1 'polypeptide(L)'
;MNERPELHSTIVAMISLASGIASRHPDMGLCQLKKLREAGVPEHQIATVVEVARHIRDEAARQLDAAFDEKAQLDQPEPAPKKSGGLPGLKVETGESCCTPTPGGQSCC
;
A
#
# COMPACT_ATOMS: atom_id res chain seq x y z
N MET A 1 34.55 -21.49 -18.55
CA MET A 1 34.19 -21.50 -17.12
C MET A 1 34.08 -20.05 -16.70
N ASN A 2 32.95 -19.62 -16.13
CA ASN A 2 32.79 -18.24 -15.67
C ASN A 2 33.65 -18.03 -14.43
N GLU A 3 34.76 -17.30 -14.55
CA GLU A 3 35.75 -17.05 -13.49
C GLU A 3 35.32 -15.96 -12.48
N ARG A 4 34.01 -15.71 -12.33
CA ARG A 4 33.53 -14.71 -11.36
C ARG A 4 33.08 -15.43 -10.08
N PRO A 5 33.58 -15.05 -8.90
CA PRO A 5 33.11 -15.60 -7.65
C PRO A 5 31.62 -15.29 -7.48
N GLU A 6 30.82 -16.32 -7.22
CA GLU A 6 29.40 -16.17 -6.95
C GLU A 6 29.17 -15.51 -5.59
N LEU A 7 28.08 -14.74 -5.48
CA LEU A 7 27.65 -14.23 -4.19
C LEU A 7 27.23 -15.39 -3.29
N HIS A 8 27.59 -15.30 -2.01
CA HIS A 8 27.18 -16.30 -1.04
C HIS A 8 25.64 -16.41 -1.00
N SER A 9 25.11 -17.63 -0.99
CA SER A 9 23.67 -17.91 -1.09
C SER A 9 22.83 -17.16 -0.07
N THR A 10 23.34 -17.00 1.16
CA THR A 10 22.71 -16.20 2.22
C THR A 10 22.54 -14.73 1.83
N ILE A 11 23.53 -14.12 1.18
CA ILE A 11 23.45 -12.72 0.72
C ILE A 11 22.35 -12.60 -0.33
N VAL A 12 22.33 -13.53 -1.28
CA VAL A 12 21.29 -13.56 -2.32
C VAL A 12 19.90 -13.73 -1.71
N ALA A 13 19.76 -14.58 -0.69
CA ALA A 13 18.49 -14.78 0.02
C ALA A 13 18.05 -13.55 0.82
N MET A 14 18.97 -12.84 1.49
CA MET A 14 18.66 -11.58 2.18
C MET A 14 18.21 -10.49 1.20
N ILE A 15 18.92 -10.32 0.08
CA ILE A 15 18.54 -9.36 -0.97
C ILE A 15 17.18 -9.73 -1.56
N SER A 16 16.94 -11.01 -1.82
CA SER A 16 15.65 -11.48 -2.36
C SER A 16 14.49 -11.20 -1.39
N LEU A 17 14.71 -11.41 -0.08
CA LEU A 17 13.74 -11.05 0.96
C LEU A 17 13.45 -9.54 0.97
N ALA A 18 14.51 -8.72 0.98
CA ALA A 18 14.37 -7.26 0.99
C ALA A 18 13.61 -6.76 -0.24
N SER A 19 13.99 -7.21 -1.44
CA SER A 19 13.35 -6.83 -2.70
C SER A 19 11.89 -7.28 -2.76
N GLY A 20 11.55 -8.46 -2.24
CA GLY A 20 10.18 -8.95 -2.18
C GLY A 20 9.27 -8.08 -1.29
N ILE A 21 9.78 -7.67 -0.13
CA ILE A 21 9.06 -6.76 0.78
C ILE A 21 8.95 -5.36 0.16
N ALA A 22 10.06 -4.81 -0.34
CA ALA A 22 10.12 -3.45 -0.89
C ALA A 22 9.20 -3.26 -2.12
N SER A 23 9.08 -4.28 -2.97
CA SER A 23 8.22 -4.28 -4.15
C SER A 23 6.75 -4.62 -3.91
N ARG A 24 6.36 -4.90 -2.66
CA ARG A 24 5.02 -5.45 -2.31
C ARG A 24 4.68 -6.72 -3.10
N HIS A 25 5.66 -7.59 -3.35
CA HIS A 25 5.41 -8.86 -4.03
C HIS A 25 4.43 -9.73 -3.22
N PRO A 26 3.44 -10.42 -3.83
CA PRO A 26 2.41 -11.19 -3.11
C PRO A 26 2.97 -12.15 -2.06
N ASP A 27 4.06 -12.84 -2.40
CA ASP A 27 4.70 -13.80 -1.50
C ASP A 27 5.65 -13.18 -0.46
N MET A 28 5.96 -11.87 -0.56
CA MET A 28 6.85 -11.07 0.30
C MET A 28 8.14 -11.76 0.78
N GLY A 29 8.67 -12.72 0.02
CA GLY A 29 9.87 -13.45 0.39
C GLY A 29 9.70 -14.38 1.61
N LEU A 30 8.49 -14.79 1.99
CA LEU A 30 8.25 -15.69 3.14
C LEU A 30 9.05 -17.01 3.02
N CYS A 31 9.19 -17.54 1.81
CA CYS A 31 10.04 -18.70 1.52
C CYS A 31 11.52 -18.44 1.84
N GLN A 32 12.03 -17.23 1.57
CA GLN A 32 13.41 -16.86 1.88
C GLN A 32 13.66 -16.72 3.37
N LEU A 33 12.65 -16.25 4.11
CA LEU A 33 12.73 -16.11 5.56
C LEU A 33 12.97 -17.47 6.25
N LYS A 34 12.29 -18.52 5.78
CA LYS A 34 12.54 -19.90 6.23
C LYS A 34 13.96 -20.37 5.88
N LYS A 35 14.41 -20.16 4.63
CA LYS A 35 15.74 -20.55 4.18
C LYS A 35 16.88 -19.89 4.96
N LEU A 36 16.72 -18.60 5.29
CA LEU A 36 17.71 -17.86 6.08
C LEU A 36 17.85 -18.44 7.50
N ARG A 37 16.74 -18.83 8.12
CA ARG A 37 16.75 -19.50 9.43
C ARG A 37 17.40 -20.88 9.37
N GLU A 38 17.05 -21.67 8.36
CA GLU A 38 17.67 -22.99 8.13
C GLU A 38 19.17 -22.89 7.85
N ALA A 39 19.61 -21.79 7.22
CA ALA A 39 21.02 -21.48 7.00
C ALA A 39 21.74 -20.92 8.25
N GLY A 40 21.07 -20.83 9.40
CA GLY A 40 21.68 -20.38 10.66
C GLY A 40 21.93 -18.88 10.74
N VAL A 41 21.26 -18.07 9.92
CA VAL A 41 21.39 -16.61 9.98
C VAL A 41 20.81 -16.10 11.31
N PRO A 42 21.54 -15.25 12.05
CA PRO A 42 21.03 -14.67 13.29
C PRO A 42 19.76 -13.84 13.04
N GLU A 43 18.75 -14.00 13.90
CA GLU A 43 17.47 -13.28 13.76
C GLU A 43 17.65 -11.76 13.73
N HIS A 44 18.64 -11.19 14.42
CA HIS A 44 18.90 -9.75 14.37
C HIS A 44 19.29 -9.27 12.96
N GLN A 45 20.00 -10.08 12.17
CA GLN A 45 20.35 -9.72 10.79
C GLN A 45 19.12 -9.78 9.89
N ILE A 46 18.28 -10.81 10.05
CA ILE A 46 17.01 -10.93 9.32
C ILE A 46 16.11 -9.74 9.67
N ALA A 47 16.03 -9.36 10.95
CA ALA A 47 15.26 -8.22 11.41
C ALA A 47 15.73 -6.90 10.77
N THR A 48 17.05 -6.66 10.73
CA THR A 48 17.62 -5.48 10.05
C THR A 48 17.23 -5.43 8.57
N VAL A 49 17.32 -6.57 7.86
CA VAL A 49 16.92 -6.64 6.43
C VAL A 49 15.44 -6.29 6.25
N VAL A 50 14.57 -6.82 7.12
CA VAL A 50 13.13 -6.54 7.10
C VAL A 50 12.83 -5.07 7.41
N GLU A 51 13.51 -4.48 8.39
CA GLU A 51 13.37 -3.08 8.76
C GLU A 51 13.72 -2.15 7.60
N VAL A 52 14.89 -2.35 6.99
CA VAL A 52 15.36 -1.56 5.84
C VAL A 52 14.37 -1.67 4.68
N ALA A 53 13.91 -2.89 4.37
CA ALA A 53 12.97 -3.10 3.27
C ALA A 53 11.61 -2.44 3.50
N ARG A 54 11.10 -2.48 4.74
CA ARG A 54 9.84 -1.79 5.11
C ARG A 54 10.00 -0.28 5.02
N HIS A 55 11.11 0.25 5.53
CA HIS A 55 11.42 1.67 5.45
C HIS A 55 11.39 2.19 4.01
N ILE A 56 12.10 1.51 3.10
CA ILE A 56 12.13 1.88 1.67
C ILE A 56 10.74 1.84 1.05
N ARG A 57 9.97 0.78 1.31
CA ARG A 57 8.60 0.63 0.80
C ARG A 57 7.69 1.77 1.26
N ASP A 58 7.74 2.07 2.55
CA ASP A 58 6.84 3.03 3.18
C ASP A 58 7.24 4.47 2.83
N GLU A 59 8.54 4.75 2.67
CA GLU A 59 9.02 6.01 2.12
C GLU A 59 8.59 6.22 0.67
N ALA A 60 8.81 5.21 -0.20
CA ALA A 60 8.41 5.29 -1.61
C ALA A 60 6.90 5.48 -1.77
N ALA A 61 6.09 4.78 -0.97
CA ALA A 61 4.64 4.96 -0.96
C ALA A 61 4.24 6.38 -0.56
N ARG A 62 4.80 6.92 0.53
CA ARG A 62 4.51 8.30 0.97
C ARG A 62 4.87 9.34 -0.09
N GLN A 63 6.02 9.20 -0.73
CA GLN A 63 6.43 10.13 -1.80
C GLN A 63 5.51 10.03 -3.02
N LEU A 64 5.08 8.82 -3.38
CA LEU A 64 4.15 8.60 -4.48
C LEU A 64 2.78 9.22 -4.19
N ASP A 65 2.23 8.96 -3.00
CA ASP A 65 0.96 9.51 -2.55
C ASP A 65 1.01 11.05 -2.56
N ALA A 66 2.06 11.65 -1.99
CA ALA A 66 2.26 13.10 -2.02
C ALA A 66 2.28 13.69 -3.45
N ALA A 67 2.92 13.00 -4.40
CA ALA A 67 2.94 13.43 -5.80
C ALA A 67 1.56 13.31 -6.48
N PHE A 68 0.73 12.35 -6.06
CA PHE A 68 -0.65 12.25 -6.51
C PHE A 68 -1.51 13.35 -5.90
N ASP A 69 -1.39 13.62 -4.61
CA ASP A 69 -2.16 14.65 -3.92
C ASP A 69 -1.88 16.05 -4.49
N GLU A 70 -0.61 16.35 -4.79
CA GLU A 70 -0.21 17.60 -5.47
C GLU A 70 -0.89 17.74 -6.84
N LYS A 71 -0.88 16.68 -7.66
CA LYS A 71 -1.46 16.69 -9.01
C LYS A 71 -2.98 16.68 -9.01
N ALA A 72 -3.58 15.97 -8.06
CA ALA A 72 -5.02 15.91 -7.87
C ALA A 72 -5.57 17.19 -7.21
N GLN A 73 -4.70 18.08 -6.74
CA GLN A 73 -5.05 19.33 -6.04
C GLN A 73 -5.86 19.07 -4.75
N LEU A 74 -5.67 17.91 -4.12
CA LEU A 74 -6.41 17.51 -2.92
C LEU A 74 -5.98 18.31 -1.68
N ASP A 75 -4.76 18.85 -1.68
CA ASP A 75 -4.21 19.67 -0.61
C ASP A 75 -4.36 21.19 -0.83
N GLN A 76 -5.09 21.63 -1.86
CA GLN A 76 -5.40 23.05 -1.96
C GLN A 76 -6.41 23.41 -0.85
N PRO A 77 -6.10 24.38 0.04
CA PRO A 77 -7.12 24.91 0.92
C PRO A 77 -8.25 25.41 0.04
N GLU A 78 -9.47 24.91 0.28
CA GLU A 78 -10.66 25.35 -0.43
C GLU A 78 -10.60 26.88 -0.55
N PRO A 79 -10.72 27.46 -1.77
CA PRO A 79 -10.82 28.89 -1.88
C PRO A 79 -12.00 29.32 -1.02
N ALA A 80 -11.73 30.17 -0.01
CA ALA A 80 -12.71 30.66 0.95
C ALA A 80 -14.04 30.94 0.24
N PRO A 81 -15.19 30.47 0.78
CA PRO A 81 -16.44 30.45 0.04
C PRO A 81 -16.74 31.86 -0.48
N LYS A 82 -16.62 32.02 -1.80
CA LYS A 82 -17.09 33.23 -2.47
C LYS A 82 -18.58 33.29 -2.22
N LYS A 83 -19.02 34.26 -1.42
CA LYS A 83 -20.42 34.64 -1.31
C LYS A 83 -20.88 35.10 -2.69
N SER A 84 -21.43 34.20 -3.49
CA SER A 84 -22.12 34.55 -4.72
C SER A 84 -23.15 33.49 -5.08
N GLY A 85 -24.42 33.88 -4.94
CA GLY A 85 -25.55 33.32 -5.69
C GLY A 85 -25.91 31.88 -5.36
N GLY A 86 -26.96 31.70 -4.56
CA GLY A 86 -27.51 30.39 -4.23
C GLY A 86 -27.71 29.49 -5.45
N LEU A 87 -27.12 28.29 -5.38
CA LEU A 87 -27.66 27.13 -6.05
C LEU A 87 -28.94 26.72 -5.30
N PRO A 88 -30.04 26.39 -6.00
CA PRO A 88 -31.24 25.92 -5.33
C PRO A 88 -30.88 24.69 -4.50
N GLY A 89 -31.21 24.77 -3.21
CA GLY A 89 -30.80 23.80 -2.22
C GLY A 89 -31.09 22.38 -2.67
N LEU A 90 -30.05 21.55 -2.65
CA LEU A 90 -30.24 20.11 -2.53
C LEU A 90 -30.88 19.89 -1.16
N LYS A 91 -32.20 19.86 -1.15
CA LYS A 91 -33.00 19.49 -0.01
C LYS A 91 -32.73 18.00 0.21
N VAL A 92 -31.82 17.67 1.13
CA VAL A 92 -31.76 16.31 1.67
C VAL A 92 -33.00 16.16 2.51
N GLU A 93 -34.09 15.74 1.87
CA GLU A 93 -35.27 15.26 2.58
C GLU A 93 -34.82 14.01 3.32
N THR A 94 -34.84 14.13 4.64
CA THR A 94 -34.57 13.03 5.54
C THR A 94 -35.73 12.06 5.40
N GLY A 95 -35.48 10.94 4.72
CA GLY A 95 -36.39 9.81 4.66
C GLY A 95 -36.79 9.46 3.24
N GLU A 96 -36.02 8.58 2.61
CA GLU A 96 -36.58 7.45 1.86
C GLU A 96 -35.46 6.44 1.56
N SER A 97 -35.70 5.23 2.03
CA SER A 97 -34.88 4.02 1.91
C SER A 97 -34.34 3.81 0.49
N CYS A 98 -33.01 3.63 0.34
CA CYS A 98 -32.31 3.27 -0.90
C CYS A 98 -32.63 1.83 -1.40
N CYS A 99 -33.90 1.44 -1.44
CA CYS A 99 -34.33 0.15 -1.97
C CYS A 99 -35.59 0.29 -2.81
N THR A 100 -35.42 0.20 -4.13
CA THR A 100 -36.53 -0.07 -5.04
C THR A 100 -36.91 -1.56 -4.94
N PRO A 101 -38.18 -1.92 -4.71
CA PRO A 101 -38.61 -3.32 -4.69
C PRO A 101 -38.33 -4.00 -6.03
N THR A 102 -37.64 -5.13 -6.00
CA THR A 102 -37.63 -6.05 -7.16
C THR A 102 -39.06 -6.61 -7.34
N PRO A 103 -39.51 -6.98 -8.56
CA PRO A 103 -40.91 -7.37 -8.83
C PRO A 103 -41.49 -8.54 -8.01
N GLY A 104 -40.70 -9.14 -7.11
CA GLY A 104 -41.12 -10.17 -6.15
C GLY A 104 -41.42 -9.68 -4.72
N GLY A 105 -41.36 -8.38 -4.43
CA GLY A 105 -41.96 -7.80 -3.22
C GLY A 105 -41.31 -8.13 -1.87
N GLN A 106 -40.00 -8.42 -1.80
CA GLN A 106 -39.28 -8.47 -0.51
C GLN A 106 -38.46 -7.20 -0.28
N SER A 107 -38.56 -6.63 0.93
CA SER A 107 -37.80 -5.46 1.38
C SER A 107 -36.36 -5.84 1.72
N CYS A 108 -35.40 -4.99 1.35
CA CYS A 108 -33.98 -5.18 1.64
C CYS A 108 -33.69 -5.33 3.15
N CYS A 109 -32.85 -6.29 3.49
CA CYS A 109 -32.02 -6.31 4.71
C CYS A 109 -30.56 -6.17 4.28
#